data_AF-A0AAV8TNP3-F1
#
_entry.id   AF-A0AAV8TNP3-F1
#
_cell.length_a   1.000
_cell.length_b   1.000
_cell.length_c   1.000
_cell.angle_alpha   90.00
_cell.angle_beta   90.00
_cell.angle_gamma   90.00
#
_symmetry.space_group_name_H-M   'P 1'
#
loop_
_entity.id
_entity.type
_entity.pdbx_description
1 polymer ?
#
loop_
_entity_poly.entity_id
_entity_poly.type
_entity_poly.pdbx_seq_one_letter_code
_entity_poly.pdbx_strand_id
1 'polypeptide(L)' 'MAFSRVSFGLVAVVATLFFPVAVQAQSSAPAPTPTSDGTSIDQGIAYVLMLVALVLTYLIHAADISF' A
#
# COMPACT_ATOMS: atom_id res chain seq x y z
N MET A 1 22.23 41.88 -36.86
CA MET A 1 21.64 40.92 -35.88
C MET A 1 21.18 39.58 -36.48
N ALA A 2 20.58 39.51 -37.68
CA ALA A 2 20.00 38.25 -38.19
C ALA A 2 21.00 37.09 -38.39
N PHE A 3 22.20 37.35 -38.92
CA PHE A 3 23.22 36.33 -39.19
C PHE A 3 23.79 35.64 -37.94
N SER A 4 23.84 36.35 -36.81
CA SER A 4 24.27 35.81 -35.51
C SER A 4 23.23 34.86 -34.90
N ARG A 5 21.94 35.05 -35.22
CA ARG A 5 20.85 34.21 -34.72
C ARG A 5 20.79 32.87 -35.47
N VAL A 6 21.06 32.90 -36.77
CA VAL A 6 21.10 31.70 -37.62
C VAL A 6 22.27 30.79 -37.24
N SER A 7 23.46 31.36 -37.04
CA SER A 7 24.66 30.60 -36.63
C SER A 7 24.50 29.97 -35.24
N PHE A 8 23.94 30.70 -34.27
CA PHE A 8 23.66 30.15 -32.95
C PHE A 8 22.63 29.00 -33.00
N GLY A 9 21.56 29.15 -33.80
CA GLY A 9 20.57 28.09 -33.99
C GLY A 9 21.17 26.80 -34.58
N LEU A 10 22.07 26.93 -35.56
CA LEU A 10 22.75 25.77 -36.15
C LEU A 10 23.61 25.01 -35.13
N VAL A 11 24.39 25.74 -34.32
CA VAL A 11 25.24 25.14 -33.29
C VAL A 11 24.39 24.42 -32.23
N ALA A 12 23.25 25.00 -31.83
CA ALA A 12 22.34 24.38 -30.88
C ALA A 12 21.75 23.06 -31.43
N VAL A 13 21.34 23.04 -32.71
CA VAL A 13 20.82 21.83 -33.36
C VAL A 13 21.90 20.75 -33.42
N VAL A 14 23.11 21.09 -33.84
CA VAL A 14 24.25 20.16 -33.86
C VAL A 14 24.53 19.63 -32.46
N ALA A 15 24.59 20.50 -31.44
CA ALA A 15 24.82 20.08 -30.07
C ALA A 15 23.79 19.06 -29.57
N THR A 16 22.50 19.25 -29.87
CA THR A 16 21.45 18.27 -29.48
C THR A 16 21.54 16.94 -30.22
N LEU A 17 22.11 16.90 -31.42
CA LEU A 17 22.30 15.67 -32.20
C LEU A 17 23.49 14.84 -31.70
N PHE A 18 24.55 15.50 -31.22
CA PHE A 18 25.79 14.84 -30.78
C PHE A 18 25.85 14.59 -29.26
N PHE A 19 25.02 15.27 -28.47
CA PHE A 19 24.91 15.06 -27.03
C PHE A 19 23.50 14.57 -26.68
N PRO A 20 23.24 13.25 -26.67
CA PRO A 20 21.95 12.75 -26.24
C PRO A 20 21.73 13.10 -24.77
N VAL A 21 20.61 13.77 -24.48
CA VAL A 21 20.17 14.00 -23.10
C VAL A 21 19.89 12.63 -22.47
N ALA A 22 20.63 12.30 -21.42
CA ALA A 22 20.35 11.11 -20.62
C ALA A 22 19.03 11.32 -19.87
N VAL A 23 17.92 10.80 -20.42
CA VAL A 23 16.65 10.71 -19.72
C VAL A 23 16.73 9.54 -18.77
N GLN A 24 17.02 9.82 -17.50
CA GLN A 24 17.01 8.80 -16.46
C GLN A 24 15.55 8.46 -16.16
N ALA A 25 15.06 7.35 -16.72
CA ALA A 25 13.73 6.83 -16.40
C ALA A 25 13.68 6.49 -14.91
N GLN A 26 12.86 7.21 -14.14
CA GLN A 26 12.62 6.89 -12.74
C GLN A 26 11.82 5.58 -12.70
N SER A 27 12.48 4.49 -12.31
CA SER A 27 11.80 3.24 -12.02
C SER A 27 11.00 3.40 -10.73
N SER A 28 9.69 3.12 -10.78
CA SER A 28 8.86 3.04 -9.59
C SER A 28 9.37 1.93 -8.69
N ALA A 29 9.54 2.22 -7.39
CA ALA A 29 9.85 1.19 -6.41
C ALA A 29 8.72 0.13 -6.40
N PRO A 30 9.05 -1.16 -6.16
CA PRO A 30 8.02 -2.18 -5.98
C PRO A 30 7.02 -1.77 -4.90
N ALA A 31 5.73 -2.03 -5.15
CA ALA A 31 4.70 -1.79 -4.15
C ALA A 31 5.00 -2.61 -2.87
N PRO A 32 4.68 -2.08 -1.69
CA PRO A 32 4.82 -2.82 -0.45
C PRO A 32 3.97 -4.11 -0.49
N THR A 33 4.47 -5.16 0.16
CA THR A 33 3.74 -6.43 0.25
C THR A 33 2.43 -6.24 1.02
N PRO A 34 1.34 -6.90 0.60
CA PRO A 34 0.11 -6.92 1.38
C PRO A 34 0.36 -7.60 2.74
N THR A 35 -0.06 -6.97 3.83
CA THR A 35 0.06 -7.50 5.19
C THR A 35 -1.31 -7.87 5.74
N SER A 36 -1.45 -9.08 6.30
CA SER A 36 -2.56 -9.48 7.16
C SER A 36 -1.96 -9.88 8.51
N ASP A 37 -2.33 -9.18 9.58
CA ASP A 37 -1.77 -9.36 10.93
C ASP A 37 -2.52 -10.42 11.77
N GLY A 38 -3.54 -11.08 11.20
CA GLY A 38 -4.30 -12.18 11.82
C GLY A 38 -5.14 -11.79 13.04
N THR A 39 -4.98 -10.58 13.57
CA THR A 39 -5.52 -10.16 14.87
C THR A 39 -7.04 -10.08 14.88
N SER A 40 -7.66 -9.77 13.73
CA SER A 40 -9.12 -9.73 13.60
C SER A 40 -9.77 -11.12 13.74
N ILE A 41 -9.08 -12.19 13.30
CA ILE A 41 -9.53 -13.56 13.48
C ILE A 41 -9.42 -13.95 14.95
N ASP A 42 -8.27 -13.67 15.57
CA ASP A 42 -8.04 -13.95 16.98
C ASP A 42 -9.05 -13.23 17.88
N GLN A 43 -9.31 -11.94 17.60
CA GLN A 43 -10.32 -11.15 18.31
C GLN A 43 -11.74 -11.70 18.09
N GLY A 44 -12.06 -12.12 16.87
CA GLY A 44 -13.34 -12.74 16.55
C GLY A 44 -13.56 -14.02 17.37
N ILE A 45 -12.56 -14.90 17.41
CA ILE A 45 -12.59 -16.13 18.22
C ILE A 45 -12.76 -15.78 19.70
N ALA A 46 -12.02 -14.78 20.21
CA ALA A 46 -12.14 -14.34 21.59
C ALA A 46 -13.57 -13.88 21.95
N TYR A 47 -14.21 -13.08 21.09
CA TYR A 47 -15.59 -12.65 21.30
C TYR A 47 -16.59 -13.82 21.25
N VAL A 48 -16.41 -14.77 20.32
CA VAL A 48 -17.26 -15.97 20.25
C VAL A 48 -17.11 -16.81 21.51
N LEU A 49 -15.88 -17.05 21.97
CA LEU A 49 -15.63 -17.80 23.21
C LEU A 49 -16.21 -17.09 24.43
N MET A 50 -16.13 -15.75 24.49
CA MET A 50 -16.76 -14.94 25.55
C MET A 50 -18.29 -15.13 25.54
N LEU A 51 -18.92 -15.11 24.36
CA LEU A 51 -20.36 -15.30 24.22
C LEU A 51 -20.78 -16.73 24.59
N VAL A 52 -20.00 -17.74 24.17
CA VAL A 52 -20.22 -19.14 24.55
C VAL A 52 -20.14 -19.28 26.06
N ALA A 53 -19.12 -18.72 26.71
CA ALA A 53 -18.99 -18.74 28.17
C ALA A 53 -20.20 -18.09 28.84
N LEU A 54 -20.64 -16.92 28.36
CA LEU A 54 -21.81 -16.25 28.89
C LEU A 54 -23.08 -17.12 28.79
N VAL A 55 -23.33 -17.72 27.62
CA VAL A 55 -24.48 -18.61 27.41
C VAL A 55 -24.41 -19.84 28.32
N LEU A 56 -23.23 -20.47 28.43
CA LEU A 56 -23.03 -21.63 29.31
C LEU A 56 -23.32 -21.29 30.77
N THR A 57 -22.83 -20.15 31.26
CA THR A 57 -23.11 -19.72 32.64
C THR A 57 -24.60 -19.51 32.89
N TYR A 58 -25.31 -18.90 31.93
CA TYR A 58 -26.75 -18.68 32.05
C TYR A 58 -27.54 -19.99 32.01
N LEU A 59 -27.12 -20.93 31.16
CA LEU A 59 -27.77 -22.23 31.04
C LEU A 59 -27.61 -23.08 32.30
N ILE A 60 -26.40 -23.10 32.88
CA ILE A 60 -26.14 -23.81 34.14
C ILE A 60 -26.96 -23.17 35.26
N HIS A 61 -26.94 -21.84 35.36
CA HIS A 61 -27.72 -21.12 36.38
C HIS A 61 -29.23 -21.37 36.24
N ALA A 62 -29.75 -21.37 35.01
CA ALA A 62 -31.15 -21.69 34.75
C ALA A 62 -31.48 -23.14 35.12
N ALA A 63 -30.60 -24.10 34.80
CA ALA A 63 -30.78 -25.50 35.17
C ALA A 63 -30.79 -25.68 36.69
N ASP A 64 -29.89 -25.03 37.43
CA ASP A 64 -29.84 -25.06 38.90
C ASP A 64 -31.10 -24.46 39.56
N ILE A 65 -31.70 -23.42 38.97
CA ILE A 65 -32.98 -22.84 39.44
C ILE A 65 -34.18 -23.75 39.09
N SER A 66 -34.02 -24.62 38.10
CA SER A 66 -35.09 -25.50 37.61
C SER A 66 -35.25 -26.79 38.44
N PHE A 67 -34.37 -27.04 39.42
CA PHE A 67 -34.41 -28.17 40.37
C PHE A 67 -34.74 -27.70 41.79
#